data_AF-Q64BD7-F1
#
_entry.id   AF-Q64BD7-F1
#
_cell.length_a   1.000
_cell.length_b   1.000
_cell.length_c   1.000
_cell.angle_alpha   90.00
_cell.angle_beta   90.00
_cell.angle_gamma   90.00
#
_symmetry.space_group_name_H-M   'P 1'
#
loop_
_entity.id
_entity.type
_entity.pdbx_description
1 polymer ?
#
loop_
_entity_poly.entity_id
_entity_poly.type
_entity_poly.pdbx_seq_one_letter_code
_entity_poly.pdbx_strand_id
1 'polypeptide(L)'
;MADTKFKFKDIVEGIAGAFLIAAALITPFLRSWRTKWGATDAEVHRSLPGDELVPHSKCGYTHAITIRASAAEVWPWLVQMGQGRGGMYSYEWLENLVGCDIHNADRIIQEFQHLEVGDDILIYPKIAFPIAAIEPRRALVLHVRADTQTGNTFDLTDTIPEKYLNISWVFFLDELDEGTTRLISRWRSDYNPSLGNALVNRVFMEPISLVMDRKMLLGIKRRAEAAAER
;
A
#
# COMPACT_ATOMS: atom_id res chain seq x y z
N MET A 1 -20.22 -17.47 -22.83
CA MET A 1 -19.70 -16.23 -23.46
C MET A 1 -19.20 -15.36 -22.33
N ALA A 2 -17.88 -15.16 -22.25
CA ALA A 2 -17.27 -14.38 -21.18
C ALA A 2 -17.56 -12.90 -21.42
N ASP A 3 -18.32 -12.28 -20.53
CA ASP A 3 -18.57 -10.84 -20.51
C ASP A 3 -17.24 -10.11 -20.31
N THR A 4 -16.86 -9.29 -21.27
CA THR A 4 -15.64 -8.49 -21.24
C THR A 4 -15.78 -7.38 -20.18
N LYS A 5 -15.48 -7.70 -18.91
CA LYS A 5 -15.61 -6.80 -17.75
C LYS A 5 -14.59 -5.64 -17.68
N PHE A 6 -13.60 -5.58 -18.58
CA PHE A 6 -12.56 -4.56 -18.55
C PHE A 6 -12.64 -3.62 -19.76
N LYS A 7 -12.46 -2.31 -19.53
CA LYS A 7 -12.30 -1.37 -20.63
C LYS A 7 -10.93 -1.61 -21.26
N PHE A 8 -10.81 -1.34 -22.57
CA PHE A 8 -9.53 -1.46 -23.29
C PHE A 8 -8.39 -0.71 -22.59
N LYS A 9 -8.69 0.44 -21.99
CA LYS A 9 -7.75 1.23 -21.18
C LYS A 9 -7.18 0.43 -20.00
N ASP A 10 -8.00 -0.33 -19.29
CA ASP A 10 -7.58 -1.07 -18.09
C ASP A 10 -6.60 -2.19 -18.46
N ILE A 11 -6.83 -2.83 -19.62
CA ILE A 11 -5.94 -3.86 -20.18
C ILE A 11 -4.59 -3.23 -20.56
N VAL A 12 -4.61 -2.09 -21.26
CA VAL A 12 -3.37 -1.39 -21.66
C VAL A 12 -2.58 -0.93 -20.43
N GLU A 13 -3.26 -0.37 -19.43
CA GLU A 13 -2.63 0.00 -18.16
C GLU A 13 -2.04 -1.22 -17.44
N GLY A 14 -2.75 -2.35 -17.41
CA GLY A 14 -2.27 -3.60 -16.82
C GLY A 14 -1.02 -4.17 -17.53
N ILE A 15 -1.02 -4.19 -18.86
CA ILE A 15 0.13 -4.60 -19.67
C ILE A 15 1.34 -3.69 -19.39
N ALA A 16 1.12 -2.36 -19.36
CA ALA A 16 2.17 -1.42 -19.02
C ALA A 16 2.72 -1.66 -17.60
N GLY A 17 1.86 -1.97 -16.62
CA GLY A 17 2.25 -2.39 -15.28
C GLY A 17 3.15 -3.62 -15.27
N ALA A 18 2.77 -4.67 -16.01
CA ALA A 18 3.58 -5.89 -16.13
C ALA A 18 4.97 -5.62 -16.76
N PHE A 19 5.03 -4.79 -17.80
CA PHE A 19 6.31 -4.37 -18.39
C PHE A 19 7.18 -3.58 -17.41
N LEU A 20 6.59 -2.69 -16.60
CA LEU A 20 7.34 -1.95 -15.57
C LEU A 20 7.90 -2.89 -14.49
N ILE A 21 7.14 -3.92 -14.09
CA ILE A 21 7.61 -4.95 -13.14
C ILE A 21 8.79 -5.70 -13.75
N ALA A 22 8.67 -6.16 -15.00
CA ALA A 22 9.75 -6.86 -15.71
C ALA A 22 11.01 -5.99 -15.84
N ALA A 23 10.86 -4.71 -16.18
CA ALA A 23 11.97 -3.76 -16.26
C ALA A 23 12.63 -3.52 -14.89
N ALA A 24 11.84 -3.48 -13.81
CA ALA A 24 12.35 -3.31 -12.46
C ALA A 24 13.12 -4.55 -11.97
N LEU A 25 12.73 -5.76 -12.40
CA LEU A 25 13.45 -7.01 -12.12
C LEU A 25 14.85 -7.03 -12.73
N ILE A 26 15.03 -6.50 -13.94
CA ILE A 26 16.34 -6.48 -14.63
C ILE A 26 17.23 -5.29 -14.25
N THR A 27 16.75 -4.38 -13.39
CA THR A 27 17.49 -3.18 -12.95
C THR A 27 17.74 -3.15 -11.43
N PRO A 28 18.43 -4.15 -10.84
CA PRO A 28 18.63 -4.21 -9.38
C PRO A 28 19.40 -3.00 -8.82
N PHE A 29 20.22 -2.34 -9.64
CA PHE A 29 20.98 -1.15 -9.28
C PHE A 29 20.11 0.10 -9.04
N LEU A 30 18.85 0.14 -9.51
CA LEU A 30 17.93 1.24 -9.25
C LEU A 30 17.11 1.05 -7.96
N ARG A 31 17.38 0.00 -7.16
CA ARG A 31 16.63 -0.33 -5.94
C ARG A 31 16.53 0.85 -4.95
N SER A 32 17.64 1.54 -4.70
CA SER A 32 17.66 2.67 -3.75
C SER A 32 16.73 3.80 -4.19
N TRP A 33 16.65 4.06 -5.49
CA TRP A 33 15.70 5.02 -6.04
C TRP A 33 14.26 4.50 -5.97
N ARG A 34 14.03 3.24 -6.35
CA ARG A 34 12.69 2.64 -6.33
C ARG A 34 12.07 2.68 -4.95
N THR A 35 12.81 2.24 -3.92
CA THR A 35 12.36 2.20 -2.52
C THR A 35 12.12 3.57 -1.91
N LYS A 36 12.57 4.66 -2.54
CA LYS A 36 12.41 6.04 -2.09
C LYS A 36 11.61 6.89 -3.08
N TRP A 37 10.85 6.27 -3.99
CA TRP A 37 10.24 6.98 -5.11
C TRP A 37 9.38 8.16 -4.64
N GLY A 38 9.75 9.35 -5.11
CA GLY A 38 9.06 10.59 -4.79
C GLY A 38 9.31 11.13 -3.38
N ALA A 39 9.88 10.36 -2.46
CA ALA A 39 10.21 10.77 -1.09
C ALA A 39 11.60 11.44 -1.00
N THR A 40 11.71 12.41 -0.11
CA THR A 40 12.99 13.05 0.26
C THR A 40 13.72 12.21 1.30
N ASP A 41 15.03 12.39 1.43
CA ASP A 41 15.79 11.69 2.47
C ASP A 41 15.31 12.07 3.89
N ALA A 42 14.86 13.30 4.13
CA ALA A 42 14.26 13.68 5.41
C ALA A 42 12.98 12.90 5.70
N GLU A 43 12.09 12.74 4.71
CA GLU A 43 10.87 11.94 4.81
C GLU A 43 11.17 10.45 5.01
N VAL A 44 12.28 9.93 4.47
CA VAL A 44 12.68 8.53 4.66
C VAL A 44 13.19 8.27 6.08
N HIS A 45 13.94 9.20 6.68
CA HIS A 45 14.57 8.99 7.98
C HIS A 45 13.73 9.48 9.17
N ARG A 46 12.68 10.27 8.93
CA ARG A 46 11.78 10.71 10.02
C ARG A 46 10.96 9.54 10.56
N SER A 47 10.67 9.58 11.86
CA SER A 47 9.74 8.67 12.51
C SER A 47 8.30 8.94 12.04
N LEU A 48 7.57 7.88 11.71
CA LEU A 48 6.14 7.90 11.42
C LEU A 48 5.39 6.97 12.40
N PRO A 49 4.10 7.22 12.68
CA PRO A 49 3.27 6.29 13.44
C PRO A 49 3.33 4.88 12.83
N GLY A 50 3.52 3.85 13.65
CA GLY A 50 3.64 2.46 13.22
C GLY A 50 5.07 2.00 12.93
N ASP A 51 6.08 2.88 12.88
CA ASP A 51 7.48 2.47 12.75
C ASP A 51 7.94 1.60 13.94
N GLU A 52 7.39 1.87 15.13
CA GLU A 52 7.62 1.15 16.38
C GLU A 52 7.10 -0.29 16.37
N LEU A 53 6.14 -0.61 15.49
CA LEU A 53 5.59 -1.96 15.33
C LEU A 53 6.56 -2.90 14.60
N VAL A 54 7.46 -2.33 13.79
CA VAL A 54 8.53 -3.02 13.07
C VAL A 54 9.87 -2.27 13.27
N PRO A 55 10.46 -2.32 14.47
CA PRO A 55 11.63 -1.52 14.81
C PRO A 55 12.87 -1.94 14.00
N HIS A 56 13.02 -3.23 13.73
CA HIS A 56 14.15 -3.82 13.00
C HIS A 56 13.76 -4.28 11.58
N SER A 57 13.19 -3.36 10.81
CA SER A 57 12.80 -3.62 9.42
C SER A 57 13.97 -4.12 8.56
N LYS A 58 13.79 -5.26 7.89
CA LYS A 58 14.77 -5.87 6.98
C LYS A 58 14.56 -5.44 5.53
N CYS A 59 13.32 -5.16 5.14
CA CYS A 59 12.99 -4.57 3.84
C CYS A 59 11.85 -3.56 3.97
N GLY A 60 11.76 -2.66 3.01
CA GLY A 60 10.74 -1.62 3.02
C GLY A 60 10.90 -0.61 1.92
N TYR A 61 9.92 0.28 1.84
CA TYR A 61 9.95 1.44 0.97
C TYR A 61 9.27 2.63 1.66
N THR A 62 9.61 3.82 1.21
CA THR A 62 8.91 5.06 1.53
C THR A 62 8.68 5.77 0.21
N HIS A 63 7.42 5.82 -0.21
CA HIS A 63 7.02 6.56 -1.38
C HIS A 63 6.21 7.78 -0.97
N ALA A 64 6.32 8.86 -1.74
CA ALA A 64 5.58 10.06 -1.42
C ALA A 64 5.19 10.85 -2.66
N ILE A 65 4.00 11.45 -2.59
CA ILE A 65 3.48 12.33 -3.63
C ILE A 65 2.83 13.57 -3.00
N THR A 66 2.83 14.67 -3.75
CA THR A 66 2.09 15.87 -3.37
C THR A 66 0.75 15.86 -4.12
N ILE A 67 -0.33 16.10 -3.40
CA ILE A 67 -1.72 16.14 -3.88
C ILE A 67 -2.25 17.55 -3.64
N ARG A 68 -2.82 18.17 -4.67
CA ARG A 68 -3.49 19.48 -4.59
C ARG A 68 -4.92 19.32 -4.07
N ALA A 69 -5.02 18.80 -2.86
CA ALA A 69 -6.23 18.69 -2.08
C ALA A 69 -5.85 18.73 -0.59
N SER A 70 -6.77 19.19 0.26
CA SER A 70 -6.62 19.14 1.72
C SER A 70 -6.59 17.70 2.25
N ALA A 71 -6.08 17.47 3.47
CA ALA A 71 -6.07 16.11 4.01
C ALA A 71 -7.49 15.59 4.24
N ALA A 72 -8.45 16.48 4.48
CA ALA A 72 -9.87 16.15 4.59
C ALA A 72 -10.46 15.57 3.28
N GLU A 73 -9.94 15.98 2.12
CA GLU A 73 -10.39 15.49 0.81
C GLU A 73 -9.65 14.22 0.38
N VAL A 74 -8.39 14.05 0.81
CA VAL A 74 -7.60 12.84 0.55
C VAL A 74 -8.05 11.68 1.44
N TRP A 75 -8.36 11.95 2.71
CA TRP A 75 -8.65 10.96 3.74
C TRP A 75 -9.74 9.94 3.36
N PRO A 76 -10.91 10.35 2.81
CA PRO A 76 -11.97 9.42 2.40
C PRO A 76 -11.51 8.34 1.41
N TRP A 77 -10.56 8.67 0.52
CA TRP A 77 -10.02 7.71 -0.45
C TRP A 77 -9.13 6.65 0.21
N LEU A 78 -8.39 7.02 1.26
CA LEU A 78 -7.56 6.08 2.04
C LEU A 78 -8.42 5.12 2.84
N VAL A 79 -9.43 5.64 3.55
CA VAL A 79 -10.29 4.88 4.46
C VAL A 79 -11.13 3.84 3.71
N GLN A 80 -11.57 4.13 2.48
CA GLN A 80 -12.32 3.16 1.70
C GLN A 80 -11.44 2.18 0.92
N MET A 81 -10.12 2.22 1.04
CA MET A 81 -9.24 1.31 0.30
C MET A 81 -9.46 -0.16 0.73
N GLY A 82 -9.31 -1.09 -0.22
CA GLY A 82 -9.35 -2.53 0.02
C GLY A 82 -10.21 -3.33 -0.96
N GLN A 83 -9.98 -4.65 -1.00
CA GLN A 83 -10.80 -5.61 -1.72
C GLN A 83 -12.24 -5.61 -1.16
N GLY A 84 -13.24 -5.62 -2.05
CA GLY A 84 -14.65 -5.50 -1.67
C GLY A 84 -15.04 -4.12 -1.12
N ARG A 85 -14.09 -3.16 -1.09
CA ARG A 85 -14.30 -1.77 -0.67
C ARG A 85 -14.22 -0.84 -1.88
N GLY A 86 -13.52 0.28 -1.78
CA GLY A 86 -13.24 1.23 -2.86
C GLY A 86 -12.11 0.82 -3.81
N GLY A 87 -11.50 -0.35 -3.59
CA GLY A 87 -10.38 -0.87 -4.38
C GLY A 87 -9.01 -0.37 -3.90
N MET A 88 -7.97 -0.73 -4.64
CA MET A 88 -6.58 -0.36 -4.34
C MET A 88 -6.09 0.80 -5.23
N TYR A 89 -6.94 1.33 -6.10
CA TYR A 89 -6.67 2.39 -7.07
C TYR A 89 -5.48 2.13 -7.99
N SER A 90 -5.07 0.86 -8.13
CA SER A 90 -3.86 0.45 -8.81
C SER A 90 -4.15 -0.05 -10.24
N TYR A 91 -3.65 -1.22 -10.64
CA TYR A 91 -3.87 -1.85 -11.93
C TYR A 91 -4.94 -2.94 -11.83
N GLU A 92 -6.22 -2.54 -11.91
CA GLU A 92 -7.36 -3.45 -11.69
C GLU A 92 -7.29 -4.74 -12.53
N TRP A 93 -6.91 -4.61 -13.80
CA TRP A 93 -6.75 -5.78 -14.68
C TRP A 93 -5.64 -6.72 -14.23
N LEU A 94 -4.50 -6.19 -13.79
CA LEU A 94 -3.37 -6.99 -13.32
C LEU A 94 -3.69 -7.68 -11.98
N GLU A 95 -4.36 -6.95 -11.08
CA GLU A 95 -4.85 -7.47 -9.79
C GLU A 95 -5.86 -8.61 -10.01
N ASN A 96 -6.81 -8.43 -10.92
CA ASN A 96 -7.82 -9.45 -11.20
C ASN A 96 -7.27 -10.63 -12.01
N LEU A 97 -6.21 -10.43 -12.79
CA LEU A 97 -5.50 -11.53 -13.44
C LEU A 97 -4.86 -12.49 -12.43
N VAL A 98 -4.42 -11.98 -11.27
CA VAL A 98 -3.87 -12.80 -10.18
C VAL A 98 -4.93 -13.22 -9.14
N GLY A 99 -6.20 -12.89 -9.38
CA GLY A 99 -7.34 -13.31 -8.57
C GLY A 99 -7.68 -12.41 -7.39
N CYS A 100 -7.25 -11.14 -7.37
CA CYS A 100 -7.56 -10.24 -6.26
C CYS A 100 -9.04 -9.83 -6.15
N ASP A 101 -9.82 -9.90 -7.24
CA ASP A 101 -11.22 -9.43 -7.30
C ASP A 101 -11.40 -7.99 -6.75
N ILE A 102 -10.52 -7.09 -7.20
CA ILE A 102 -10.51 -5.67 -6.85
C ILE A 102 -11.29 -4.88 -7.90
N HIS A 103 -12.10 -3.92 -7.43
CA HIS A 103 -12.83 -2.97 -8.28
C HIS A 103 -12.61 -1.55 -7.77
N ASN A 104 -12.07 -0.68 -8.62
CA ASN A 104 -11.72 0.67 -8.21
C ASN A 104 -12.93 1.60 -8.26
N ALA A 105 -13.25 2.23 -7.13
CA ALA A 105 -14.29 3.23 -7.05
C ALA A 105 -13.79 4.59 -7.57
N ASP A 106 -14.63 5.27 -8.34
CA ASP A 106 -14.41 6.66 -8.79
C ASP A 106 -15.21 7.68 -7.97
N ARG A 107 -15.81 7.24 -6.86
CA ARG A 107 -16.57 8.07 -5.92
C ARG A 107 -16.31 7.63 -4.49
N ILE A 108 -16.63 8.51 -3.55
CA ILE A 108 -16.65 8.18 -2.13
C ILE A 108 -17.88 7.31 -1.83
N ILE A 109 -17.65 6.18 -1.17
CA ILE A 109 -18.67 5.22 -0.74
C ILE A 109 -18.86 5.42 0.77
N GLN A 110 -20.03 5.91 1.17
CA GLN A 110 -20.31 6.34 2.55
C GLN A 110 -20.20 5.19 3.55
N GLU A 111 -20.56 3.99 3.11
CA GLU A 111 -20.53 2.74 3.87
C GLU A 111 -19.12 2.37 4.33
N PHE A 112 -18.07 2.86 3.65
CA PHE A 112 -16.68 2.55 3.97
C PHE A 112 -15.95 3.69 4.71
N GLN A 113 -16.64 4.76 5.09
CA GLN A 113 -16.01 5.93 5.73
C GLN A 113 -15.81 5.78 7.24
N HIS A 114 -16.47 4.79 7.85
CA HIS A 114 -16.28 4.44 9.24
C HIS A 114 -15.31 3.26 9.33
N LEU A 115 -14.14 3.49 9.92
CA LEU A 115 -13.13 2.47 10.21
C LEU A 115 -12.74 2.58 11.68
N GLU A 116 -12.58 1.43 12.32
CA GLU A 116 -12.13 1.30 13.69
C GLU A 116 -10.81 0.52 13.77
N VAL A 117 -10.07 0.72 14.86
CA VAL A 117 -8.87 -0.08 15.12
C VAL A 117 -9.29 -1.54 15.29
N GLY A 118 -8.59 -2.45 14.61
CA GLY A 118 -8.92 -3.87 14.53
C GLY A 118 -9.75 -4.27 13.31
N ASP A 119 -10.33 -3.32 12.56
CA ASP A 119 -10.97 -3.65 11.28
C ASP A 119 -9.93 -4.14 10.26
N ASP A 120 -10.35 -5.05 9.37
CA ASP A 120 -9.50 -5.64 8.36
C ASP A 120 -9.62 -4.94 7.00
N ILE A 121 -8.48 -4.58 6.41
CA ILE A 121 -8.37 -4.21 5.01
C ILE A 121 -7.82 -5.40 4.23
N LEU A 122 -8.63 -5.98 3.36
CA LEU A 122 -8.22 -7.07 2.49
C LEU A 122 -7.44 -6.52 1.29
N ILE A 123 -6.26 -7.09 1.01
CA ILE A 123 -5.47 -6.76 -0.19
C ILE A 123 -5.46 -7.87 -1.24
N TYR A 124 -5.89 -9.08 -0.83
CA TYR A 124 -6.03 -10.29 -1.63
C TYR A 124 -7.03 -11.22 -0.92
N PRO A 125 -7.72 -12.15 -1.61
CA PRO A 125 -8.57 -13.13 -0.95
C PRO A 125 -7.87 -13.81 0.25
N LYS A 126 -8.44 -13.65 1.44
CA LYS A 126 -7.93 -14.20 2.72
C LYS A 126 -6.62 -13.59 3.24
N ILE A 127 -6.13 -12.50 2.64
CA ILE A 127 -5.01 -11.71 3.17
C ILE A 127 -5.57 -10.40 3.70
N ALA A 128 -5.83 -10.39 5.00
CA ALA A 128 -6.28 -9.22 5.74
C ALA A 128 -5.09 -8.49 6.38
N PHE A 129 -5.16 -7.16 6.36
CA PHE A 129 -4.29 -6.28 7.11
C PHE A 129 -5.15 -5.56 8.16
N PRO A 130 -5.03 -5.95 9.43
CA PRO A 130 -5.72 -5.27 10.52
C PRO A 130 -5.23 -3.84 10.65
N ILE A 131 -6.15 -2.94 10.97
CA ILE A 131 -5.83 -1.57 11.34
C ILE A 131 -5.27 -1.54 12.76
N ALA A 132 -4.04 -1.05 12.91
CA ALA A 132 -3.38 -0.91 14.20
C ALA A 132 -3.61 0.46 14.85
N ALA A 133 -3.70 1.52 14.02
CA ALA A 133 -3.96 2.86 14.50
C ALA A 133 -4.62 3.73 13.43
N ILE A 134 -5.50 4.62 13.87
CA ILE A 134 -6.16 5.64 13.04
C ILE A 134 -5.96 6.99 13.72
N GLU A 135 -5.31 7.92 13.02
CA GLU A 135 -5.31 9.34 13.32
C GLU A 135 -6.10 10.04 12.21
N PRO A 136 -7.38 10.42 12.43
CA PRO A 136 -8.23 10.97 11.38
C PRO A 136 -7.58 12.13 10.63
N ARG A 137 -7.58 12.06 9.29
CA ARG A 137 -6.96 13.02 8.37
C ARG A 137 -5.43 13.17 8.52
N ARG A 138 -4.76 12.22 9.17
CA ARG A 138 -3.31 12.29 9.42
C ARG A 138 -2.59 10.97 9.20
N ALA A 139 -3.06 9.87 9.78
CA ALA A 139 -2.37 8.59 9.65
C ALA A 139 -3.34 7.40 9.66
N LEU A 140 -3.16 6.48 8.71
CA LEU A 140 -3.76 5.16 8.71
C LEU A 140 -2.64 4.13 8.80
N VAL A 141 -2.62 3.34 9.89
CA VAL A 141 -1.58 2.36 10.17
C VAL A 141 -2.17 0.96 10.13
N LEU A 142 -1.61 0.13 9.27
CA LEU A 142 -1.91 -1.29 9.13
C LEU A 142 -0.75 -2.10 9.71
N HIS A 143 -1.05 -3.17 10.44
CA HIS A 143 -0.03 -4.03 11.02
C HIS A 143 -0.47 -5.48 11.06
N VAL A 144 0.41 -6.37 10.65
CA VAL A 144 0.18 -7.82 10.72
C VAL A 144 1.44 -8.54 11.17
N ARG A 145 1.28 -9.42 12.14
CA ARG A 145 2.26 -10.44 12.50
C ARG A 145 1.65 -11.80 12.24
N ALA A 146 2.35 -12.64 11.49
CA ALA A 146 1.86 -13.96 11.12
C ALA A 146 2.97 -14.99 11.16
N ASP A 147 2.66 -16.16 11.71
CA ASP A 147 3.45 -17.36 11.58
C ASP A 147 3.26 -17.87 10.14
N THR A 148 4.33 -17.89 9.35
CA THR A 148 4.25 -18.29 7.95
C THR A 148 4.18 -19.81 7.76
N GLN A 149 4.36 -20.60 8.83
CA GLN A 149 4.16 -22.04 8.82
C GLN A 149 2.71 -22.42 9.10
N THR A 150 2.08 -21.81 10.10
CA THR A 150 0.70 -22.12 10.49
C THR A 150 -0.35 -21.22 9.83
N GLY A 151 0.06 -20.03 9.36
CA GLY A 151 -0.83 -19.00 8.82
C GLY A 151 -1.56 -18.19 9.90
N ASN A 152 -1.31 -18.48 11.19
CA ASN A 152 -1.97 -17.81 12.30
C ASN A 152 -1.30 -16.46 12.59
N THR A 153 -2.10 -15.48 12.96
CA THR A 153 -1.60 -14.22 13.52
C THR A 153 -1.22 -14.38 14.98
N PHE A 154 -0.33 -13.51 15.48
CA PHE A 154 0.12 -13.52 16.88
C PHE A 154 0.39 -12.10 17.39
N ASP A 155 0.26 -11.88 18.69
CA ASP A 155 0.31 -10.55 19.30
C ASP A 155 1.74 -10.06 19.55
N LEU A 156 1.90 -8.75 19.83
CA LEU A 156 3.20 -8.13 20.14
C LEU A 156 3.93 -8.79 21.31
N THR A 157 3.18 -9.27 22.30
CA THR A 157 3.69 -9.91 23.53
C THR A 157 4.06 -11.39 23.35
N ASP A 158 3.63 -12.02 22.26
CA ASP A 158 3.84 -13.44 22.06
C ASP A 158 5.29 -13.76 21.69
N THR A 159 5.69 -15.01 21.97
CA THR A 159 6.99 -15.51 21.53
C THR A 159 7.01 -15.59 20.01
N ILE A 160 8.04 -14.98 19.40
CA ILE A 160 8.18 -14.95 17.94
C ILE A 160 8.42 -16.38 17.43
N PRO A 161 7.58 -16.91 16.52
CA PRO A 161 7.79 -18.21 15.89
C PRO A 161 9.08 -18.28 15.08
N GLU A 162 9.56 -19.50 14.78
CA GLU A 162 10.76 -19.69 13.93
C GLU A 162 10.58 -19.09 12.53
N LYS A 163 9.38 -19.26 11.96
CA LYS A 163 8.99 -18.71 10.66
C LYS A 163 7.92 -17.65 10.85
N TYR A 164 8.32 -16.39 10.78
CA TYR A 164 7.42 -15.28 11.01
C TYR A 164 7.52 -14.23 9.91
N LEU A 165 6.48 -13.43 9.84
CA LEU A 165 6.36 -12.20 9.08
C LEU A 165 5.79 -11.13 10.01
N ASN A 166 6.35 -9.94 9.98
CA ASN A 166 5.92 -8.77 10.73
C ASN A 166 5.96 -7.56 9.79
N ILE A 167 4.79 -7.05 9.40
CA ILE A 167 4.66 -5.97 8.43
C ILE A 167 3.88 -4.82 9.03
N SER A 168 4.38 -3.61 8.86
CA SER A 168 3.60 -2.38 9.04
C SER A 168 3.50 -1.62 7.72
N TRP A 169 2.30 -1.14 7.39
CA TRP A 169 2.05 -0.28 6.25
C TRP A 169 1.32 0.99 6.69
N VAL A 170 1.95 2.14 6.45
CA VAL A 170 1.52 3.43 6.98
C VAL A 170 1.20 4.36 5.82
N PHE A 171 0.03 4.99 5.88
CA PHE A 171 -0.34 6.12 5.04
C PHE A 171 -0.38 7.37 5.91
N PHE A 172 0.56 8.27 5.69
CA PHE A 172 0.67 9.52 6.43
C PHE A 172 0.33 10.70 5.53
N LEU A 173 -0.60 11.54 5.97
CA LEU A 173 -0.97 12.81 5.37
C LEU A 173 -0.28 13.94 6.15
N ASP A 174 0.62 14.63 5.47
CA ASP A 174 1.32 15.79 5.96
C ASP A 174 0.77 17.03 5.24
N GLU A 175 -0.09 17.80 5.89
CA GLU A 175 -0.66 19.03 5.32
C GLU A 175 0.47 20.06 5.14
N LEU A 176 0.69 20.49 3.89
CA LEU A 176 1.67 21.53 3.58
C LEU A 176 1.03 22.92 3.65
N ASP A 177 -0.22 23.01 3.21
CA ASP A 177 -1.09 24.20 3.27
C ASP A 177 -2.56 23.77 3.18
N GLU A 178 -3.50 24.73 3.26
CA GLU A 178 -4.96 24.48 3.29
C GLU A 178 -5.49 23.65 2.10
N GLY A 179 -4.80 23.67 0.95
CA GLY A 179 -5.23 22.99 -0.27
C GLY A 179 -4.23 21.96 -0.79
N THR A 180 -3.15 21.67 -0.06
CA THR A 180 -2.07 20.81 -0.53
C THR A 180 -1.61 19.86 0.56
N THR A 181 -1.67 18.57 0.26
CA THR A 181 -1.27 17.51 1.17
C THR A 181 -0.16 16.67 0.57
N ARG A 182 0.84 16.37 1.39
CA ARG A 182 1.88 15.40 1.09
C ARG A 182 1.46 14.04 1.63
N LEU A 183 1.18 13.10 0.73
CA LEU A 183 0.85 11.71 1.08
C LEU A 183 2.11 10.86 1.03
N ILE A 184 2.43 10.22 2.16
CA ILE A 184 3.57 9.31 2.32
C ILE A 184 3.01 7.90 2.56
N SER A 185 3.43 6.94 1.74
CA SER A 185 3.20 5.50 1.94
C SER A 185 4.51 4.86 2.41
N ARG A 186 4.51 4.27 3.60
CA ARG A 186 5.69 3.60 4.16
C ARG A 186 5.37 2.15 4.50
N TRP A 187 6.12 1.26 3.87
CA TRP A 187 6.09 -0.18 4.16
C TRP A 187 7.35 -0.59 4.89
N ARG A 188 7.19 -1.33 5.99
CA ARG A 188 8.29 -1.95 6.73
C ARG A 188 7.95 -3.42 6.92
N SER A 189 8.94 -4.27 6.71
CA SER A 189 8.78 -5.72 6.87
C SER A 189 10.02 -6.31 7.53
N ASP A 190 9.76 -7.04 8.61
CA ASP A 190 10.68 -7.93 9.27
C ASP A 190 10.16 -9.36 9.13
N TYR A 191 11.06 -10.30 8.87
CA TYR A 191 10.74 -11.68 8.56
C TYR A 191 11.88 -12.60 8.97
N ASN A 192 11.58 -13.88 9.16
CA ASN A 192 12.61 -14.83 9.57
C ASN A 192 13.80 -14.85 8.58
N PRO A 193 15.05 -14.71 9.07
CA PRO A 193 16.21 -14.58 8.22
C PRO A 193 16.49 -15.89 7.48
N SER A 194 16.26 -15.89 6.17
CA SER A 194 16.67 -16.97 5.27
C SER A 194 17.11 -16.39 3.93
N LEU A 195 18.06 -17.03 3.26
CA LEU A 195 18.52 -16.60 1.94
C LEU A 195 17.36 -16.59 0.92
N GLY A 196 16.44 -17.55 1.04
CA GLY A 196 15.23 -17.61 0.23
C GLY A 196 14.32 -16.39 0.46
N ASN A 197 14.01 -16.05 1.72
CA ASN A 197 13.18 -14.90 2.03
C ASN A 197 13.84 -13.59 1.62
N ALA A 198 15.16 -13.46 1.82
CA ALA A 198 15.91 -12.29 1.38
C ALA A 198 15.85 -12.12 -0.14
N LEU A 199 15.98 -13.21 -0.90
CA LEU A 199 15.87 -13.19 -2.36
C LEU A 199 14.45 -12.85 -2.80
N VAL A 200 13.42 -13.50 -2.24
CA VAL A 200 12.02 -13.25 -2.60
C VAL A 200 11.63 -11.79 -2.34
N ASN A 201 11.97 -11.26 -1.17
CA ASN A 201 11.65 -9.87 -0.84
C ASN A 201 12.39 -8.88 -1.75
N ARG A 202 13.69 -9.08 -1.96
CA ARG A 202 14.51 -8.14 -2.72
C ARG A 202 14.29 -8.20 -4.23
N VAL A 203 14.06 -9.40 -4.77
CA VAL A 203 13.91 -9.61 -6.21
C VAL A 203 12.47 -9.44 -6.64
N PHE A 204 11.49 -9.98 -5.90
CA PHE A 204 10.10 -9.96 -6.37
C PHE A 204 9.26 -8.88 -5.71
N MET A 205 9.30 -8.78 -4.38
CA MET A 205 8.41 -7.85 -3.68
C MET A 205 8.77 -6.39 -3.99
N GLU A 206 10.03 -5.98 -3.87
CA GLU A 206 10.41 -4.58 -4.06
C GLU A 206 10.08 -4.00 -5.46
N PRO A 207 10.35 -4.69 -6.58
CA PRO A 207 9.93 -4.22 -7.91
C PRO A 207 8.42 -4.08 -8.07
N ILE A 208 7.65 -5.04 -7.56
CA ILE A 208 6.19 -5.03 -7.62
C ILE A 208 5.66 -3.89 -6.75
N SER A 209 6.20 -3.73 -5.55
CA SER A 209 5.80 -2.68 -4.60
C SER A 209 5.92 -1.30 -5.21
N LEU A 210 7.01 -0.98 -5.94
CA LEU A 210 7.10 0.31 -6.63
C LEU A 210 5.93 0.51 -7.58
N VAL A 211 5.69 -0.44 -8.48
CA VAL A 211 4.73 -0.27 -9.58
C VAL A 211 3.32 -0.13 -9.02
N MET A 212 2.94 -1.03 -8.12
CA MET A 212 1.61 -1.08 -7.51
C MET A 212 1.36 0.13 -6.62
N ASP A 213 2.26 0.42 -5.67
CA ASP A 213 2.09 1.52 -4.72
C ASP A 213 2.12 2.88 -5.43
N ARG A 214 3.03 3.07 -6.41
CA ARG A 214 3.04 4.27 -7.25
C ARG A 214 1.72 4.50 -7.96
N LYS A 215 1.13 3.45 -8.55
CA LYS A 215 -0.14 3.58 -9.26
C LYS A 215 -1.28 3.89 -8.29
N MET A 216 -1.33 3.22 -7.14
CA MET A 216 -2.30 3.51 -6.08
C MET A 216 -2.21 4.97 -5.64
N LEU A 217 -1.03 5.47 -5.29
CA LEU A 217 -0.81 6.85 -4.88
C LEU A 217 -1.28 7.85 -5.96
N LEU A 218 -0.91 7.61 -7.22
CA LEU A 218 -1.36 8.45 -8.35
C LEU A 218 -2.87 8.34 -8.59
N GLY A 219 -3.46 7.17 -8.31
CA GLY A 219 -4.90 6.91 -8.39
C GLY A 219 -5.68 7.68 -7.33
N ILE A 220 -5.16 7.75 -6.10
CA ILE A 220 -5.70 8.57 -5.01
C ILE A 220 -5.58 10.04 -5.37
N LYS A 221 -4.39 10.50 -5.79
CA LYS A 221 -4.14 11.89 -6.21
C LYS A 221 -5.17 12.37 -7.23
N ARG A 222 -5.35 11.62 -8.32
CA ARG A 222 -6.29 11.99 -9.39
C ARG A 222 -7.71 12.18 -8.85
N ARG A 223 -8.14 11.30 -7.95
CA ARG A 223 -9.51 11.29 -7.42
C ARG A 223 -9.73 12.40 -6.39
N ALA A 224 -8.75 12.62 -5.52
CA ALA A 224 -8.79 13.70 -4.53
C ALA A 224 -8.76 15.08 -5.22
N GLU A 225 -7.86 15.30 -6.18
CA GLU A 225 -7.77 16.57 -6.92
C GLU A 225 -9.06 16.84 -7.73
N ALA A 226 -9.61 15.82 -8.40
CA ALA A 226 -10.86 15.97 -9.13
C ALA A 226 -12.10 16.19 -8.24
N ALA A 227 -12.02 15.83 -6.95
CA ALA A 227 -13.07 16.11 -5.98
C ALA A 227 -12.95 17.53 -5.41
N ALA A 228 -11.73 18.02 -5.22
CA ALA A 228 -11.44 19.38 -4.74
C ALA A 228 -11.75 20.47 -5.78
N GLU A 229 -11.68 20.14 -7.07
CA GLU A 229 -12.02 21.06 -8.17
C GLU A 229 -13.54 21.28 -8.36
N ARG A 230 -14.40 20.55 -7.63
CA ARG A 230 -15.86 20.61 -7.75
C ARG A 230 -16.49 21.51 -6.69
#